data_AF-A0A1M3BLP0-F1
#
_entry.id   AF-A0A1M3BLP0-F1
#
_cell.length_a   1.000
_cell.length_b   1.000
_cell.length_c   1.000
_cell.angle_alpha   90.00
_cell.angle_beta   90.00
_cell.angle_gamma   90.00
#
_symmetry.space_group_name_H-M   'P 1'
#
loop_
_entity.id
_entity.type
_entity.pdbx_description
1 polymer ?
#
loop_
_entity_poly.entity_id
_entity_poly.type
_entity_poly.pdbx_seq_one_letter_code
_entity_poly.pdbx_strand_id
1 'polypeptide(L)'
;MTKAELHELVDRLPEGAVDGAAILLEEITDGRIDPEQAWFWTREWQAKEREADDDLAAGRGTIYESDDEFLAVLDERTKPLDADS
;
A
#
# COMPACT_ATOMS: atom_id res chain seq x y z
N MET A 1 -20.17 -7.72 0.58
CA MET A 1 -19.69 -8.60 -0.49
C MET A 1 -19.78 -10.05 0.00
N THR A 2 -20.49 -10.89 -0.74
CA THR A 2 -20.62 -12.34 -0.53
C THR A 2 -19.81 -13.08 -1.59
N LYS A 3 -19.64 -14.41 -1.44
CA LYS A 3 -18.98 -15.24 -2.47
C LYS A 3 -19.72 -15.22 -3.81
N ALA A 4 -21.05 -15.17 -3.78
CA ALA A 4 -21.86 -15.06 -5.00
C ALA A 4 -21.63 -13.70 -5.70
N GLU A 5 -21.65 -12.60 -4.94
CA GLU A 5 -21.36 -11.26 -5.47
C GLU A 5 -19.92 -11.16 -6.03
N LEU A 6 -18.96 -11.88 -5.43
CA LEU A 6 -17.59 -11.97 -5.94
C LEU A 6 -17.53 -12.73 -7.28
N HIS A 7 -18.22 -13.86 -7.41
CA HIS A 7 -18.28 -14.57 -8.69
C HIS A 7 -18.88 -13.68 -9.80
N GLU A 8 -19.95 -12.94 -9.51
CA GLU A 8 -20.53 -11.99 -10.48
C GLU A 8 -19.58 -10.84 -10.84
N LEU A 9 -18.65 -10.46 -9.96
CA LEU A 9 -17.60 -9.50 -10.28
C LEU A 9 -16.56 -10.12 -11.22
N VAL A 10 -16.13 -11.35 -10.94
CA VAL A 10 -15.18 -12.09 -11.76
C VAL A 10 -15.74 -12.30 -13.17
N ASP A 11 -17.01 -12.69 -13.30
CA ASP A 11 -17.67 -12.90 -14.59
C ASP A 11 -17.74 -11.64 -15.46
N ARG A 12 -17.63 -10.45 -14.85
CA ARG A 12 -17.67 -9.16 -15.56
C ARG A 12 -16.28 -8.59 -15.86
N LEU A 13 -15.20 -9.26 -15.46
CA LEU A 13 -13.85 -8.79 -15.75
C LEU A 13 -13.60 -8.82 -17.27
N PRO A 14 -12.91 -7.80 -17.82
CA PRO A 14 -12.36 -7.90 -19.17
C PRO A 14 -11.42 -9.11 -19.26
N GLU A 15 -11.38 -9.81 -20.39
CA GLU A 15 -10.52 -10.99 -20.57
C GLU A 15 -9.05 -10.70 -20.20
N GLY A 16 -8.53 -9.52 -20.58
CA GLY A 16 -7.17 -9.10 -20.25
C GLY A 16 -6.91 -8.77 -18.78
N ALA A 17 -7.93 -8.77 -17.92
CA ALA A 17 -7.80 -8.53 -16.47
C ALA A 17 -7.90 -9.81 -15.64
N VAL A 18 -8.26 -10.95 -16.25
CA VAL A 18 -8.46 -12.23 -15.54
C VAL A 18 -7.18 -12.70 -14.87
N ASP A 19 -6.04 -12.64 -15.57
CA ASP A 19 -4.75 -13.07 -15.02
C ASP A 19 -4.36 -12.27 -13.77
N GLY A 20 -4.55 -10.93 -13.81
CA GLY A 20 -4.26 -10.07 -12.67
C GLY A 20 -5.17 -10.35 -11.47
N ALA A 21 -6.46 -10.60 -11.72
CA ALA A 21 -7.41 -10.96 -10.66
C ALA A 21 -7.10 -12.34 -10.06
N ALA A 22 -6.68 -13.31 -10.87
CA ALA A 22 -6.30 -14.64 -10.40
C ALA A 22 -5.10 -14.58 -9.43
N ILE A 23 -4.05 -13.83 -9.79
CA ILE A 23 -2.89 -13.61 -8.91
C ILE A 23 -3.35 -13.03 -7.57
N LEU A 24 -4.14 -11.96 -7.58
CA LEU A 24 -4.61 -11.34 -6.32
C LEU A 24 -5.39 -12.33 -5.44
N LEU A 25 -6.31 -13.10 -6.03
CA LEU A 25 -7.10 -14.09 -5.31
C LEU A 25 -6.25 -15.24 -4.76
N GLU A 26 -5.25 -15.70 -5.50
CA GLU A 26 -4.28 -16.71 -5.05
C GLU A 26 -3.46 -16.20 -3.86
N GLU A 27 -2.89 -15.00 -3.95
CA GLU A 27 -2.08 -14.42 -2.86
C GLU A 27 -2.89 -14.20 -1.57
N ILE A 28 -4.15 -13.77 -1.69
CA ILE A 28 -5.06 -13.65 -0.53
C ILE A 28 -5.37 -15.04 0.04
N THR A 29 -5.63 -16.03 -0.83
CA THR A 29 -5.95 -17.40 -0.41
C THR A 29 -4.78 -18.07 0.31
N ASP A 30 -3.56 -17.83 -0.16
CA ASP A 30 -2.32 -18.33 0.44
C ASP A 30 -1.91 -17.56 1.72
N GLY A 31 -2.65 -16.50 2.07
CA GLY A 31 -2.36 -15.66 3.24
C GLY A 31 -1.14 -14.74 3.06
N ARG A 32 -0.67 -14.55 1.83
CA ARG A 32 0.45 -13.65 1.48
C ARG A 32 0.01 -12.18 1.42
N ILE A 33 -1.27 -11.94 1.14
CA ILE A 33 -1.92 -10.64 1.29
C ILE A 33 -2.96 -10.72 2.40
N ASP A 34 -2.80 -9.86 3.40
CA ASP A 34 -3.80 -9.69 4.45
C ASP A 34 -5.05 -8.99 3.89
N PRO A 35 -6.23 -9.62 3.91
CA PRO A 35 -7.46 -9.02 3.39
C PRO A 35 -7.89 -7.75 4.13
N GLU A 36 -7.42 -7.51 5.36
CA GLU A 36 -7.67 -6.27 6.09
C GLU A 36 -6.94 -5.07 5.47
N GLN A 37 -5.93 -5.30 4.63
CA GLN A 37 -5.15 -4.29 3.93
C GLN A 37 -5.81 -3.81 2.61
N ALA A 38 -7.09 -4.13 2.39
CA ALA A 38 -7.83 -3.71 1.19
C ALA A 38 -7.84 -2.19 0.98
N TRP A 39 -7.64 -1.40 2.05
CA TRP A 39 -7.52 0.06 1.98
C TRP A 39 -6.38 0.53 1.05
N PHE A 40 -5.33 -0.27 0.88
CA PHE A 40 -4.18 0.03 0.01
C PHE A 40 -4.62 0.19 -1.46
N TRP A 41 -5.64 -0.57 -1.86
CA TRP A 41 -6.17 -0.54 -3.23
C TRP A 41 -7.24 0.53 -3.45
N THR A 42 -7.52 1.36 -2.45
CA THR A 42 -8.44 2.49 -2.64
C THR A 42 -7.83 3.51 -3.60
N ARG A 43 -8.68 4.19 -4.38
CA ARG A 43 -8.20 5.20 -5.35
C ARG A 43 -7.40 6.32 -4.68
N GLU A 44 -7.78 6.70 -3.47
CA GLU A 44 -7.06 7.73 -2.71
C GLU A 44 -5.65 7.26 -2.35
N TRP A 45 -5.52 6.04 -1.82
CA TRP A 45 -4.23 5.51 -1.43
C TRP A 45 -3.32 5.29 -2.65
N GLN A 46 -3.84 4.69 -3.73
CA GLN A 46 -3.12 4.53 -5.00
C GLN A 46 -2.74 5.87 -5.67
N ALA A 47 -3.40 6.98 -5.32
CA ALA A 47 -2.97 8.30 -5.78
C ALA A 47 -1.74 8.80 -4.99
N LYS A 48 -1.76 8.61 -3.67
CA LYS A 48 -0.63 8.94 -2.79
C LYS A 48 0.60 8.08 -3.09
N GLU A 49 0.41 6.80 -3.41
CA GLU A 49 1.53 5.94 -3.81
C GLU A 49 2.22 6.43 -5.07
N ARG A 50 1.45 6.80 -6.09
CA ARG A 50 2.02 7.37 -7.33
C ARG A 50 2.74 8.69 -7.07
N GLU A 51 2.21 9.52 -6.17
CA GLU A 51 2.90 10.74 -5.75
C GLU A 51 4.24 10.43 -5.04
N ALA A 52 4.26 9.44 -4.15
CA ALA A 52 5.48 8.98 -3.48
C ALA A 52 6.51 8.39 -4.47
N ASP A 53 6.07 7.60 -5.45
CA ASP A 53 6.93 7.09 -6.52
C ASP A 53 7.51 8.22 -7.38
N ASP A 54 6.70 9.23 -7.72
CA ASP A 54 7.15 10.41 -8.46
C ASP A 54 8.15 11.24 -7.64
N ASP A 55 7.95 11.35 -6.32
CA ASP A 55 8.89 11.98 -5.39
C ASP A 55 10.23 11.23 -5.34
N LEU A 56 10.18 9.90 -5.26
CA LEU A 56 11.35 9.04 -5.26
C LEU A 56 12.12 9.16 -6.58
N ALA A 57 11.43 9.05 -7.71
CA ALA A 57 12.03 9.17 -9.05
C ALA A 57 12.66 10.55 -9.29
N ALA A 58 12.09 11.61 -8.71
CA ALA A 58 12.64 12.96 -8.79
C ALA A 58 13.70 13.26 -7.73
N GLY A 59 14.02 12.33 -6.84
CA GLY A 59 14.99 12.53 -5.76
C GLY A 59 14.54 13.55 -4.71
N ARG A 60 13.23 13.67 -4.46
CA ARG A 60 12.66 14.58 -3.45
C ARG A 60 12.71 14.02 -2.02
N GLY A 61 13.24 12.81 -1.84
CA GLY A 61 13.51 12.17 -0.55
C GLY A 61 14.95 12.32 -0.06
N THR A 62 15.21 11.87 1.16
CA THR A 62 16.56 11.71 1.72
C THR A 62 16.81 10.22 1.95
N ILE A 63 17.91 9.70 1.43
CA ILE A 63 18.36 8.33 1.67
C ILE A 63 19.34 8.38 2.83
N TYR A 64 19.18 7.46 3.78
CA TYR A 64 20.11 7.25 4.88
C TYR A 64 20.73 5.86 4.71
N GLU A 65 22.02 5.74 5.01
CA GLU A 65 22.78 4.51 4.77
C GLU A 65 22.69 3.53 5.96
N SER A 66 22.09 3.96 7.07
CA SER A 66 21.81 3.12 8.23
C SER A 66 20.55 3.55 8.98
N ASP A 67 19.97 2.60 9.72
CA ASP A 67 18.84 2.85 10.61
C ASP A 67 19.22 3.85 11.70
N ASP A 68 20.46 3.82 12.21
CA ASP A 68 20.95 4.76 13.23
C ASP A 68 20.94 6.21 12.70
N GLU A 69 21.37 6.41 11.45
CA GLU A 69 21.36 7.73 10.80
C GLU A 69 19.92 8.24 10.59
N PHE A 70 19.04 7.36 10.11
CA PHE A 70 17.63 7.67 9.93
C PHE A 70 16.95 8.06 11.24
N LEU A 71 17.15 7.26 12.30
CA LEU A 71 16.54 7.48 13.61
C LEU A 71 17.03 8.77 14.27
N ALA A 72 18.33 9.09 14.15
CA ALA A 72 18.86 10.35 14.67
C ALA A 72 18.15 11.58 14.06
N VAL A 73 17.95 11.58 12.74
CA VAL A 73 17.25 12.69 12.07
C VAL A 73 15.75 12.68 12.37
N LEU A 74 15.14 11.51 12.54
CA LEU A 74 13.73 11.41 12.93
C LEU A 74 13.49 11.98 14.33
N ASP A 75 14.36 11.67 15.29
CA ASP A 75 14.30 12.20 16.66
C ASP A 75 14.45 13.72 16.68
N GLU A 76 15.35 14.29 15.86
CA GLU A 76 15.50 15.75 15.72
C GLU A 76 14.26 16.44 15.13
N ARG A 77 13.54 15.76 14.23
CA ARG A 77 12.36 16.29 13.54
C ARG A 77 11.05 16.09 14.28
N THR A 78 11.01 15.13 15.20
CA THR A 78 9.82 14.83 15.98
C THR A 78 9.79 15.75 17.19
N LYS A 79 8.73 16.55 17.35
CA LYS A 79 8.54 17.28 18.62
C LYS A 79 8.43 16.24 19.75
N PRO A 80 8.95 16.51 20.96
CA PRO A 80 8.61 15.68 22.10
C PRO A 80 7.10 15.59 22.17
N LEU A 81 6.57 14.37 22.30
CA LEU A 81 5.15 14.17 22.57
C LEU A 81 4.84 15.02 23.80
N ASP A 82 4.03 16.07 23.63
CA ASP A 82 3.40 16.75 24.76
C ASP A 82 2.50 15.70 25.42
N ALA A 83 3.08 14.94 26.35
CA ALA A 83 2.40 13.98 27.18
C ALA A 83 1.58 14.73 28.24
N ASP A 84 0.60 15.52 27.77
CA ASP A 84 -0.46 16.07 28.59
C ASP A 84 -1.70 16.32 27.73
N SER A 85 -2.57 15.30 27.66
CA SER A 85 -4.01 15.39 27.34
C SER A 85 -4.71 14.11 27.81
#